data_AF-A0AAE9XAR8-F1
#
_entry.id   AF-A0AAE9XAR8-F1
#
_cell.length_a   1.000
_cell.length_b   1.000
_cell.length_c   1.000
_cell.angle_alpha   90.00
_cell.angle_beta   90.00
_cell.angle_gamma   90.00
#
_symmetry.space_group_name_H-M   'P 1'
#
loop_
_entity.id
_entity.type
_entity.pdbx_description
1 polymer ?
#
loop_
_entity_poly.entity_id
_entity_poly.type
_entity_poly.pdbx_seq_one_letter_code
_entity_poly.pdbx_strand_id
1 'polypeptide(L)'
;MKGYGKYLSNAEEVCKLIRYHWAIENNLHHCHDVILGEDRSLRRKDNAAKNVNIIHKIALFFLERLKSRPKSSFNALQKINALRKPSQILSSDL
;
A
#
# COMPACT_ATOMS: atom_id res chain seq x y z
N MET A 1 -3.49 -18.18 -37.58
CA MET A 1 -3.51 -17.45 -36.30
C MET A 1 -2.68 -18.25 -35.29
N LYS A 2 -1.52 -17.73 -34.86
CA LYS A 2 -0.65 -18.36 -33.85
C LYS A 2 -1.24 -18.13 -32.46
N GLY A 3 -1.11 -19.15 -31.60
CA GLY A 3 -1.89 -19.35 -30.39
C GLY A 3 -1.70 -18.31 -29.29
N TYR A 4 -2.84 -17.86 -28.75
CA TYR A 4 -2.95 -17.17 -27.46
C TYR A 4 -3.49 -18.09 -26.34
N GLY A 5 -3.65 -19.39 -26.60
CA GLY A 5 -4.28 -20.35 -25.69
C GLY A 5 -3.34 -21.10 -24.74
N LYS A 6 -2.09 -20.64 -24.53
CA LYS A 6 -1.04 -21.45 -23.86
C LYS A 6 -0.70 -21.02 -22.43
N TYR A 7 -1.32 -19.98 -21.87
CA TYR A 7 -0.85 -19.40 -20.60
C TYR A 7 -1.63 -19.81 -19.35
N LEU A 8 -2.71 -20.58 -19.47
CA LEU A 8 -3.55 -20.98 -18.34
C LEU A 8 -4.14 -22.38 -18.59
N SER A 9 -3.29 -23.38 -18.84
CA SER A 9 -3.73 -24.76 -19.10
C SER A 9 -3.95 -25.59 -17.83
N ASN A 10 -3.52 -25.09 -16.66
CA ASN A 10 -3.64 -25.78 -15.39
C ASN A 10 -4.49 -24.95 -14.40
N ALA A 11 -5.60 -25.52 -13.96
CA ALA A 11 -6.51 -24.88 -13.00
C ALA A 11 -5.82 -24.52 -11.67
N GLU A 12 -4.84 -25.31 -11.23
CA GLU A 12 -4.11 -25.05 -9.99
C GLU A 12 -3.21 -23.81 -10.10
N GLU A 13 -2.58 -23.60 -11.25
CA GLU A 13 -1.75 -22.42 -11.52
C GLU A 13 -2.60 -21.15 -11.58
N VAL A 14 -3.78 -21.23 -12.21
CA VAL A 14 -4.75 -20.12 -12.24
C VAL A 14 -5.18 -19.74 -10.82
N CYS A 15 -5.54 -20.73 -10.00
CA CYS A 15 -5.93 -20.49 -8.61
C CYS A 15 -4.79 -19.89 -7.77
N LYS A 16 -3.54 -20.32 -7.98
CA LYS A 16 -2.36 -19.73 -7.33
C LYS A 16 -2.18 -18.27 -7.76
N LEU A 17 -2.26 -17.97 -9.06
CA LEU A 17 -2.16 -16.61 -9.58
C LEU A 17 -3.24 -15.69 -9.01
N ILE A 18 -4.50 -16.15 -8.97
CA ILE A 18 -5.60 -15.41 -8.36
C ILE A 18 -5.30 -15.11 -6.89
N ARG A 19 -4.82 -16.11 -6.11
CA ARG A 19 -4.45 -15.88 -4.71
C ARG A 19 -3.30 -14.90 -4.55
N TYR A 20 -2.27 -14.96 -5.40
CA TYR A 20 -1.18 -13.99 -5.39
C TYR A 20 -1.66 -12.57 -5.72
N HIS A 21 -2.54 -12.43 -6.72
CA HIS A 21 -3.14 -11.15 -7.07
C HIS A 21 -3.92 -10.55 -5.89
N TRP A 22 -4.79 -11.34 -5.24
CA TRP A 22 -5.50 -10.90 -4.04
C TRP A 22 -4.57 -10.60 -2.86
N ALA A 23 -3.44 -11.29 -2.73
CA ALA A 23 -2.46 -10.98 -1.69
C ALA A 23 -1.79 -9.62 -1.91
N ILE A 24 -1.57 -9.22 -3.16
CA ILE A 24 -1.08 -7.86 -3.49
C ILE A 24 -2.17 -6.84 -3.18
N GLU A 25 -3.40 -7.09 -3.62
CA GLU A 25 -4.55 -6.21 -3.37
C GLU A 25 -4.78 -5.98 -1.86
N ASN A 26 -4.81 -7.06 -1.08
CA ASN A 26 -5.08 -6.98 0.35
C ASN A 26 -3.99 -6.27 1.14
N ASN A 27 -2.73 -6.35 0.70
CA ASN A 27 -1.61 -5.75 1.44
C ASN A 27 -1.30 -4.31 0.98
N LEU A 28 -1.41 -4.03 -0.32
CA LEU A 28 -1.08 -2.72 -0.90
C LEU A 28 -2.31 -1.83 -1.04
N HIS A 29 -3.37 -2.32 -1.70
CA HIS A 29 -4.53 -1.51 -2.06
C HIS A 29 -5.35 -1.13 -0.83
N HIS A 30 -5.58 -2.05 0.11
CA HIS A 30 -6.27 -1.70 1.36
C HIS A 30 -5.58 -0.54 2.13
N CYS A 31 -4.25 -0.49 2.10
CA CYS A 31 -3.49 0.58 2.75
C CYS A 31 -3.65 1.93 2.03
N HIS A 32 -3.62 1.94 0.71
CA HIS A 32 -3.83 3.15 -0.10
C HIS A 32 -5.29 3.62 -0.05
N ASP A 33 -6.22 2.72 -0.33
CA ASP A 33 -7.61 3.04 -0.62
C ASP A 33 -8.39 3.35 0.67
N VAL A 34 -8.15 2.58 1.73
CA VAL A 34 -8.91 2.70 2.99
C VAL A 34 -8.15 3.47 4.06
N ILE A 35 -6.90 3.06 4.34
CA ILE A 35 -6.11 3.63 5.45
C ILE A 35 -5.65 5.06 5.13
N LEU A 36 -5.22 5.31 3.89
CA LEU A 36 -4.85 6.64 3.40
C LEU A 36 -6.01 7.37 2.69
N GLY A 37 -7.12 6.67 2.45
CA GLY A 37 -8.36 7.27 1.96
C GLY A 37 -8.31 7.72 0.51
N GLU A 38 -7.48 7.07 -0.33
CA GLU A 38 -7.31 7.41 -1.74
C GLU A 38 -8.65 7.33 -2.51
N ASP A 39 -9.49 6.33 -2.27
CA ASP A 39 -10.82 6.17 -2.90
C ASP A 39 -11.77 7.34 -2.63
N ARG A 40 -11.63 7.96 -1.44
CA ARG A 40 -12.47 9.10 -1.03
C ARG A 40 -11.94 10.43 -1.53
N SER A 41 -10.75 10.44 -2.14
CA SER A 41 -10.10 11.66 -2.62
C SER A 41 -10.79 12.22 -3.86
N LEU A 42 -11.27 13.47 -3.77
CA LEU A 42 -11.83 14.21 -4.91
C LEU A 42 -10.75 14.95 -5.73
N ARG A 43 -9.47 14.67 -5.48
CA ARG A 43 -8.34 15.38 -6.10
C ARG A 43 -8.14 14.93 -7.55
N ARG A 44 -8.80 15.63 -8.48
CA ARG A 44 -8.77 15.32 -9.92
C ARG A 44 -8.04 16.33 -10.80
N LYS A 45 -7.49 17.39 -10.20
CA LYS A 45 -6.83 18.47 -10.93
C LYS A 45 -5.36 18.16 -11.22
N ASP A 46 -4.93 18.38 -12.46
CA ASP A 46 -3.54 18.27 -12.91
C ASP A 46 -2.88 16.94 -12.46
N ASN A 47 -1.67 17.04 -11.89
CA ASN A 47 -0.91 15.89 -11.39
C ASN A 47 -1.24 15.54 -9.93
N ALA A 48 -2.36 16.01 -9.38
CA ALA A 48 -2.66 15.81 -7.96
C ALA A 48 -2.66 14.33 -7.54
N ALA A 49 -3.28 13.45 -8.33
CA ALA A 49 -3.30 12.01 -8.06
C ALA A 49 -1.88 11.42 -7.99
N LYS A 50 -1.03 11.74 -8.98
CA LYS A 50 0.36 11.26 -9.03
C LYS A 50 1.19 11.78 -7.86
N ASN A 51 1.09 13.08 -7.55
CA ASN A 51 1.84 13.71 -6.46
C ASN A 51 1.45 13.12 -5.10
N VAL A 52 0.16 12.88 -4.88
CA VAL A 52 -0.34 12.25 -3.66
C VAL A 52 0.12 10.81 -3.55
N ASN A 53 0.05 10.04 -4.63
CA ASN A 53 0.51 8.66 -4.60
C ASN A 53 2.00 8.55 -4.20
N ILE A 54 2.85 9.46 -4.70
CA ILE A 54 4.25 9.52 -4.28
C ILE A 54 4.37 9.78 -2.77
N ILE A 55 3.61 10.74 -2.23
CA ILE A 55 3.59 11.05 -0.79
C ILE A 55 3.06 9.86 0.02
N HIS A 56 2.01 9.18 -0.44
CA HIS A 56 1.44 7.99 0.19
C HIS A 56 2.46 6.86 0.28
N LYS A 57 3.22 6.60 -0.79
CA LYS A 57 4.29 5.60 -0.78
C LYS A 57 5.38 5.91 0.25
N ILE A 58 5.79 7.18 0.36
CA ILE A 58 6.77 7.61 1.38
C ILE A 58 6.18 7.42 2.79
N ALA A 59 4.92 7.79 3.00
CA ALA A 59 4.25 7.60 4.29
C ALA A 59 4.14 6.12 4.68
N LEU A 60 3.76 5.24 3.73
CA LEU A 60 3.68 3.80 3.95
C LEU A 60 5.03 3.20 4.32
N PHE A 61 6.11 3.61 3.65
CA PHE A 61 7.46 3.17 4.00
C PHE A 61 7.76 3.39 5.49
N PHE A 62 7.48 4.58 6.04
CA PHE A 62 7.68 4.84 7.47
C PHE A 62 6.70 4.06 8.37
N LEU A 63 5.45 3.92 7.95
CA LEU A 63 4.43 3.19 8.71
C LEU A 63 4.76 1.68 8.80
N GLU A 64 5.23 1.06 7.72
CA GLU A 64 5.64 -0.34 7.70
C GLU A 64 6.85 -0.61 8.61
N ARG A 65 7.84 0.30 8.60
CA ARG A 65 9.00 0.20 9.48
C ARG A 65 8.59 0.28 10.96
N LEU A 66 7.69 1.19 11.31
CA LEU A 66 7.18 1.28 12.68
C LEU A 66 6.35 0.07 13.10
N LYS A 67 5.59 -0.53 12.16
CA LYS A 67 4.78 -1.73 12.40
C LYS A 67 5.62 -2.97 12.74
N SER A 68 6.91 -2.98 12.40
CA SER A 68 7.83 -4.06 12.78
C SER A 68 8.10 -4.15 14.28
N ARG A 69 7.83 -3.09 15.07
CA ARG A 69 8.19 -3.01 16.49
C ARG A 69 7.01 -3.30 17.46
N PRO A 70 5.74 -2.91 17.19
CA PRO A 70 4.57 -3.40 17.94
C PRO A 70 3.40 -3.89 17.06
N LYS A 71 2.49 -4.73 17.62
CA LYS A 71 1.22 -5.18 16.99
C LYS A 71 0.17 -4.05 16.86
N SER A 72 0.59 -2.84 16.50
CA SER A 72 -0.28 -1.67 16.36
C SER A 72 -0.86 -1.60 14.95
N SER A 73 -2.12 -1.16 14.83
CA SER A 73 -2.74 -0.93 13.53
C SER A 73 -2.12 0.29 12.84
N PHE A 74 -2.20 0.33 11.50
CA PHE A 74 -1.70 1.48 10.73
C PHE A 74 -2.37 2.80 11.15
N ASN A 75 -3.65 2.79 11.50
CA ASN A 75 -4.36 3.97 12.01
C ASN A 75 -3.78 4.47 13.35
N ALA A 76 -3.35 3.58 14.24
CA ALA A 76 -2.71 3.97 15.49
C ALA A 76 -1.32 4.57 15.23
N LEU A 77 -0.54 3.97 14.32
CA LEU A 77 0.78 4.46 13.93
C LEU A 77 0.71 5.83 13.24
N GLN A 78 -0.30 6.07 12.39
CA GLN A 78 -0.54 7.39 11.80
C GLN A 78 -0.77 8.46 12.87
N LYS A 79 -1.58 8.16 13.90
CA LYS A 79 -1.80 9.09 15.03
C LYS A 79 -0.52 9.36 15.81
N ILE A 80 0.31 8.35 16.03
CA ILE A 80 1.60 8.50 16.72
C ILE A 80 2.55 9.38 15.88
N ASN A 81 2.63 9.15 14.57
CA ASN A 81 3.47 9.97 13.68
C ASN A 81 3.00 11.43 13.64
N ALA A 82 1.69 11.68 13.63
CA ALA A 82 1.14 13.04 13.69
C ALA A 82 1.53 13.81 14.97
N LEU A 83 1.87 13.10 16.06
CA LEU A 83 2.30 13.69 17.32
C LEU A 83 3.83 13.80 17.47
N ARG A 84 4.60 13.16 16.57
CA ARG A 84 6.06 13.17 16.61
C ARG A 84 6.63 14.31 15.77
N LYS A 85 7.78 14.84 16.19
CA LYS A 85 8.53 15.76 15.33
C LYS A 85 9.07 15.01 14.12
N PRO A 86 9.19 15.65 12.94
CA PRO A 86 9.74 15.01 11.74
C PRO A 86 11.10 14.33 11.98
N SER A 87 11.98 14.96 12.77
CA SER A 87 13.28 14.39 13.15
C SER A 87 13.17 13.04 13.87
N GLN A 88 12.14 12.86 14.71
CA GLN A 88 11.92 11.62 15.47
C GLN A 88 11.34 10.50 14.62
N ILE A 89 10.65 10.85 13.52
CA ILE A 89 10.15 9.88 12.53
C ILE A 89 11.32 9.37 11.69
N LEU A 90 12.24 10.27 11.31
CA LEU A 90 13.43 9.88 10.52
C LEU A 90 14.44 9.09 11.35
N SER A 91 14.55 9.40 12.65
CA SER A 91 15.46 8.70 13.56
C SER A 91 14.92 7.38 14.09
N SER A 92 13.72 6.94 13.69
CA SER A 92 13.12 5.73 14.27
C SER A 92 13.84 4.43 13.87
N ASP A 93 14.95 4.52 13.13
CA ASP A 93 15.55 3.41 12.39
C ASP A 93 17.06 3.53 12.10
N LEU A 94 17.80 4.34 12.89
CA LEU A 94 19.25 4.19 13.08
C LEU A 94 19.52 3.64 14.49
#